data_AF-A0A7C4LTZ0-F1
#
_entry.id   AF-A0A7C4LTZ0-F1
#
_cell.length_a   1.000
_cell.length_b   1.000
_cell.length_c   1.000
_cell.angle_alpha   90.00
_cell.angle_beta   90.00
_cell.angle_gamma   90.00
#
_symmetry.space_group_name_H-M   'P 1'
#
loop_
_entity.id
_entity.type
_entity.pdbx_description
1 polymer ?
#
loop_
_entity_poly.entity_id
_entity_poly.type
_entity_poly.pdbx_seq_one_letter_code
_entity_poly.pdbx_strand_id
1 'polypeptide(L)'
;MTKRTIFSIVLLLGFLGAYFYMNDFFRTAPIEITPSIRPGSVSRLNPDVYPVSFMLDGKYRLTSVKVISVADAVTNKYPRPIWHMISDSASSQTKIIVYGAPIKGMKPSVPKARPEPLQPNVPYRLLVEAGKRKGQVDFKTIEAVPPPKP
;
A
#
# COMPACT_ATOMS: atom_id res chain seq x y z
N MET A 1 -4.42 5.48 52.98
CA MET A 1 -5.26 5.86 51.81
C MET A 1 -6.71 5.61 52.13
N THR A 2 -7.60 6.59 51.93
CA THR A 2 -9.04 6.41 52.14
C THR A 2 -9.70 5.89 50.85
N LYS A 3 -10.83 5.19 50.96
CA LYS A 3 -11.57 4.63 49.80
C LYS A 3 -11.87 5.70 48.72
N ARG A 4 -12.12 6.95 49.13
CA ARG A 4 -12.33 8.09 48.22
C ARG A 4 -11.09 8.39 47.37
N THR A 5 -9.89 8.32 47.94
CA THR A 5 -8.64 8.54 47.22
C THR A 5 -8.41 7.43 46.17
N ILE A 6 -8.65 6.17 46.52
CA ILE A 6 -8.50 5.03 45.61
C ILE A 6 -9.48 5.14 44.44
N PHE A 7 -10.76 5.44 44.73
CA PHE A 7 -11.77 5.63 43.69
C PHE A 7 -11.41 6.76 42.73
N SER A 8 -10.91 7.88 43.26
CA SER A 8 -10.49 9.03 42.46
C SER A 8 -9.30 8.69 41.56
N ILE A 9 -8.33 7.91 42.05
CA ILE A 9 -7.18 7.45 41.27
C ILE A 9 -7.62 6.52 40.14
N VAL A 10 -8.50 5.56 40.42
CA VAL A 10 -9.02 4.63 39.39
C VAL A 10 -9.81 5.39 38.33
N LEU A 11 -10.65 6.35 38.74
CA LEU A 11 -11.41 7.20 37.82
C LEU A 11 -10.47 8.03 36.93
N LEU A 12 -9.43 8.61 37.52
CA LEU A 12 -8.44 9.41 36.79
C LEU A 12 -7.65 8.55 35.79
N LEU A 13 -7.22 7.36 36.19
CA LEU A 13 -6.55 6.40 35.30
C LEU A 13 -7.47 5.92 34.18
N GLY A 14 -8.75 5.69 34.46
CA GLY A 14 -9.75 5.35 33.45
C GLY A 14 -9.93 6.47 32.42
N PHE A 15 -10.01 7.72 32.87
CA PHE A 15 -10.10 8.89 31.99
C PHE A 15 -8.83 9.08 31.16
N LEU A 16 -7.64 8.95 31.76
CA LEU A 16 -6.36 9.00 31.05
C LEU A 16 -6.26 7.88 30.00
N GLY A 17 -6.65 6.65 30.35
CA GLY A 17 -6.68 5.52 29.42
C GLY A 17 -7.64 5.76 28.25
N ALA A 18 -8.86 6.23 28.52
CA ALA A 18 -9.83 6.59 27.49
C ALA A 18 -9.33 7.75 26.61
N TYR A 19 -8.72 8.76 27.21
CA TYR A 19 -8.12 9.88 26.50
C TYR A 19 -7.00 9.42 25.56
N PHE A 20 -6.03 8.63 26.04
CA PHE A 20 -4.95 8.10 25.20
C PHE A 20 -5.45 7.15 24.11
N TYR A 21 -6.49 6.36 24.41
CA TYR A 21 -7.11 5.47 23.44
C TYR A 21 -7.86 6.23 22.33
N MET A 22 -8.57 7.30 22.68
CA MET A 22 -9.31 8.14 21.72
C MET A 22 -8.39 9.05 20.90
N ASN A 23 -7.29 9.56 21.47
CA ASN A 23 -6.42 10.53 20.81
C ASN A 23 -5.37 9.91 19.88
N ASP A 24 -5.55 8.64 19.47
CA ASP A 24 -4.70 7.98 18.48
C ASP A 24 -3.19 8.06 18.78
N PHE A 25 -2.82 8.21 20.06
CA PHE A 25 -1.45 8.52 20.48
C PHE A 25 -0.43 7.43 20.09
N PHE A 26 -0.93 6.22 19.78
CA PHE A 26 -0.16 5.06 19.34
C PHE A 26 -0.27 4.77 17.83
N ARG A 27 -1.05 5.53 17.05
CA ARG A 27 -1.17 5.34 15.60
C ARG A 27 0.06 5.91 14.92
N THR A 28 0.77 5.06 14.18
CA THR A 28 1.91 5.52 13.38
C THR A 28 1.37 6.21 12.13
N ALA A 29 1.93 7.37 11.77
CA ALA A 29 1.54 8.09 10.56
C ALA A 29 1.55 7.16 9.33
N PRO A 30 0.50 7.19 8.50
CA PRO A 30 0.41 6.35 7.32
C PRO A 30 1.49 6.73 6.31
N ILE A 31 1.87 5.77 5.47
CA ILE A 31 2.76 6.04 4.33
C ILE A 31 1.91 6.74 3.27
N GLU A 32 2.29 7.97 2.92
CA GLU A 32 1.64 8.69 1.83
C GLU A 32 2.22 8.22 0.49
N ILE A 33 1.34 7.98 -0.47
CA ILE A 33 1.70 7.43 -1.77
C ILE A 33 1.11 8.31 -2.85
N THR A 34 1.98 8.80 -3.73
CA THR A 34 1.59 9.54 -4.93
C THR A 34 1.72 8.64 -6.15
N PRO A 35 0.60 8.22 -6.77
CA PRO A 35 0.64 7.49 -8.04
C PRO A 35 1.03 8.44 -9.16
N SER A 36 1.86 7.96 -10.08
CA SER A 36 2.33 8.70 -11.25
C SER A 36 2.30 7.79 -12.47
N ILE A 37 1.56 8.22 -13.48
CA ILE A 37 1.45 7.59 -14.79
C ILE A 37 2.40 8.33 -15.71
N ARG A 38 3.24 7.60 -16.46
CA ARG A 38 4.22 8.20 -17.37
C ARG A 38 3.86 7.91 -18.83
N PRO A 39 3.21 8.85 -19.53
CA PRO A 39 3.02 8.79 -20.97
C PRO A 39 4.38 8.80 -21.68
N GLY A 40 4.55 7.97 -22.70
CA GLY A 40 5.80 7.87 -23.50
C GLY A 40 6.59 6.57 -23.31
N SER A 41 6.16 5.70 -22.40
CA SER A 41 6.63 4.31 -22.33
C SER A 41 5.41 3.40 -22.25
N VAL A 42 5.44 2.25 -22.91
CA VAL A 42 4.39 1.23 -22.78
C VAL A 42 4.75 0.25 -21.67
N SER A 43 3.76 -0.22 -20.91
CA SER A 43 4.01 -1.24 -19.89
C SER A 43 4.50 -2.53 -20.54
N ARG A 44 5.54 -3.14 -19.98
CA ARG A 44 6.08 -4.43 -20.46
C ARG A 44 5.11 -5.60 -20.24
N LEU A 45 4.12 -5.43 -19.36
CA LEU A 45 3.12 -6.45 -19.05
C LEU A 45 1.87 -6.32 -19.92
N ASN A 46 1.48 -5.09 -20.26
CA ASN A 46 0.37 -4.79 -21.16
C ASN A 46 0.70 -3.54 -22.00
N PRO A 47 0.92 -3.66 -23.32
CA PRO A 47 1.19 -2.52 -24.17
C PRO A 47 0.06 -1.48 -24.19
N ASP A 48 -1.18 -1.88 -23.90
CA ASP A 48 -2.38 -1.03 -23.95
C ASP A 48 -2.55 -0.15 -22.71
N VAL A 49 -1.59 -0.18 -21.78
CA VAL A 49 -1.63 0.60 -20.53
C VAL A 49 -0.30 1.29 -20.27
N TYR A 50 -0.36 2.57 -19.88
CA TYR A 50 0.84 3.28 -19.44
C TYR A 50 1.37 2.71 -18.12
N PRO A 51 2.70 2.61 -17.93
CA PRO A 51 3.28 2.10 -16.71
C PRO A 51 2.93 3.03 -15.54
N VAL A 52 2.56 2.41 -14.41
CA VAL A 52 2.23 3.11 -13.18
C VAL A 52 3.38 2.98 -12.20
N SER A 53 3.83 4.12 -11.69
CA SER A 53 4.83 4.24 -10.64
C SER A 53 4.21 4.89 -9.41
N PHE A 54 4.77 4.59 -8.24
CA PHE A 54 4.27 5.06 -6.96
C PHE A 54 5.44 5.64 -6.20
N MET A 55 5.33 6.93 -5.88
CA MET A 55 6.31 7.63 -5.05
C MET A 55 5.80 7.68 -3.62
N LEU A 56 6.61 7.19 -2.69
CA LEU A 56 6.37 7.30 -1.26
C LEU A 56 6.91 8.64 -0.75
N ASP A 57 6.30 9.18 0.31
CA ASP A 57 6.75 10.38 1.02
C ASP A 57 8.19 10.26 1.56
N GLY A 58 8.59 9.05 1.93
CA GLY A 58 9.90 8.74 2.49
C GLY A 58 10.56 7.49 1.89
N LYS A 59 11.76 7.18 2.38
CA LYS A 59 12.44 5.91 2.09
C LYS A 59 12.04 4.89 3.15
N TYR A 60 11.37 3.81 2.73
CA TYR A 60 10.87 2.78 3.64
C TYR A 60 11.48 1.41 3.36
N ARG A 61 11.69 0.62 4.43
CA ARG A 61 11.95 -0.82 4.31
C ARG A 61 10.59 -1.54 4.27
N LEU A 62 10.10 -1.74 3.06
CA LEU A 62 8.81 -2.37 2.78
C LEU A 62 8.82 -3.86 3.20
N THR A 63 7.77 -4.29 3.88
CA THR A 63 7.54 -5.69 4.26
C THR A 63 6.51 -6.35 3.36
N SER A 64 5.52 -5.59 2.87
CA SER A 64 4.54 -6.05 1.89
C SER A 64 4.21 -4.93 0.90
N VAL A 65 4.03 -5.32 -0.36
CA VAL A 65 3.50 -4.47 -1.43
C VAL A 65 2.51 -5.32 -2.19
N LYS A 66 1.25 -4.89 -2.26
CA LYS A 66 0.23 -5.61 -3.03
C LYS A 66 -0.69 -4.67 -3.78
N VAL A 67 -1.15 -5.12 -4.94
CA VAL A 67 -2.16 -4.44 -5.73
C VAL A 67 -3.37 -5.34 -5.88
N ILE A 68 -4.54 -4.76 -5.69
CA ILE A 68 -5.85 -5.42 -5.80
C ILE A 68 -6.77 -4.58 -6.70
N SER A 69 -7.74 -5.22 -7.32
CA SER A 69 -8.87 -4.52 -7.96
C SER A 69 -9.73 -3.84 -6.90
N VAL A 70 -10.15 -2.58 -7.16
CA VAL A 70 -11.09 -1.88 -6.26
C VAL A 70 -12.45 -2.58 -6.26
N ALA A 71 -12.90 -3.07 -7.42
CA ALA A 71 -14.16 -3.80 -7.53
C ALA A 71 -14.15 -5.07 -6.67
N ASP A 72 -13.03 -5.82 -6.67
CA ASP A 72 -12.88 -7.03 -5.84
C ASP A 72 -12.81 -6.69 -4.35
N ALA A 73 -12.20 -5.55 -4.00
CA ALA A 73 -12.10 -5.10 -2.61
C ALA A 73 -13.46 -4.70 -2.02
N VAL A 74 -14.41 -4.33 -2.86
CA VAL A 74 -15.79 -3.99 -2.46
C VAL A 74 -16.63 -5.24 -2.26
N THR A 75 -16.49 -6.23 -3.15
CA THR A 75 -17.32 -7.44 -3.15
C THR A 75 -16.78 -8.55 -2.25
N ASN A 76 -15.46 -8.56 -1.99
CA ASN A 76 -14.79 -9.62 -1.25
C ASN A 76 -13.99 -9.05 -0.08
N LYS A 77 -14.16 -9.64 1.12
CA LYS A 77 -13.36 -9.32 2.31
C LYS A 77 -11.87 -9.63 2.13
N TYR A 78 -11.54 -10.60 1.27
CA TYR A 78 -10.18 -11.03 0.96
C TYR A 78 -9.92 -10.95 -0.55
N PRO A 79 -9.77 -9.74 -1.11
CA PRO A 79 -9.56 -9.56 -2.53
C PRO A 79 -8.25 -10.20 -2.96
N ARG A 80 -8.28 -10.89 -4.10
CA ARG A 80 -7.11 -11.55 -4.66
C ARG A 80 -6.11 -10.49 -5.15
N PRO A 81 -4.85 -10.53 -4.71
CA PRO A 81 -3.86 -9.61 -5.23
C PRO A 81 -3.39 -10.03 -6.62
N ILE A 82 -3.42 -9.08 -7.55
CA ILE A 82 -2.89 -9.23 -8.92
C ILE A 82 -1.37 -9.06 -8.96
N TRP A 83 -0.81 -8.43 -7.93
CA TRP A 83 0.62 -8.36 -7.67
C TRP A 83 0.83 -8.36 -6.17
N HIS A 84 1.73 -9.21 -5.67
CA HIS A 84 2.02 -9.30 -4.25
C HIS A 84 3.48 -9.65 -4.01
N MET A 85 4.21 -8.71 -3.41
CA MET A 85 5.60 -8.83 -3.01
C MET A 85 5.69 -8.79 -1.49
N ILE A 86 6.51 -9.67 -0.91
CA ILE A 86 6.78 -9.74 0.53
C ILE A 86 8.29 -9.74 0.78
N SER A 87 8.70 -9.33 1.99
CA SER A 87 10.08 -9.43 2.47
C SER A 87 10.10 -10.22 3.78
N ASP A 88 10.97 -11.22 3.86
CA ASP A 88 11.08 -12.07 5.07
C ASP A 88 11.95 -11.43 6.16
N SER A 89 12.98 -10.66 5.77
CA SER A 89 14.06 -10.22 6.68
C SER A 89 14.39 -8.72 6.62
N ALA A 90 13.56 -7.94 5.90
CA ALA A 90 13.66 -6.52 5.57
C ALA A 90 14.17 -6.24 4.15
N SER A 91 13.39 -5.44 3.43
CA SER A 91 13.74 -4.98 2.08
C SER A 91 14.70 -3.79 2.12
N SER A 92 15.23 -3.44 0.95
CA SER A 92 16.01 -2.21 0.79
C SER A 92 15.14 -0.97 0.98
N GLN A 93 15.76 0.12 1.43
CA GLN A 93 15.10 1.42 1.51
C GLN A 93 14.58 1.85 0.13
N THR A 94 13.27 1.85 -0.02
CA THR A 94 12.58 2.09 -1.28
C THR A 94 11.74 3.36 -1.16
N LYS A 95 11.87 4.27 -2.13
CA LYS A 95 11.04 5.48 -2.25
C LYS A 95 10.11 5.41 -3.46
N ILE A 96 10.51 4.72 -4.52
CA ILE A 96 9.74 4.59 -5.75
C ILE A 96 9.52 3.11 -6.02
N ILE A 97 8.27 2.77 -6.32
CA ILE A 97 7.85 1.44 -6.71
C ILE A 97 7.27 1.54 -8.11
N VAL A 98 7.63 0.62 -9.00
CA VAL A 98 7.02 0.51 -10.33
C VAL A 98 6.21 -0.76 -10.38
N TYR A 99 4.98 -0.69 -10.86
CA TYR A 99 4.10 -1.86 -10.95
C TYR A 99 4.77 -2.99 -11.73
N GLY A 100 4.82 -4.18 -11.14
CA GLY A 100 5.36 -5.38 -11.76
C GLY A 100 6.89 -5.42 -11.89
N ALA A 101 7.60 -4.37 -11.45
CA ALA A 101 9.05 -4.39 -11.38
C ALA A 101 9.53 -5.13 -10.12
N PRO A 102 10.70 -5.79 -10.16
CA PRO A 102 11.28 -6.37 -8.96
C PRO A 102 11.66 -5.27 -7.96
N ILE A 103 11.35 -5.49 -6.68
CA ILE A 103 11.74 -4.60 -5.58
C ILE A 103 12.90 -5.26 -4.84
N LYS A 104 14.00 -4.52 -4.64
CA LYS A 104 15.23 -5.07 -4.06
C LYS A 104 14.99 -5.55 -2.61
N GLY A 105 15.25 -6.84 -2.37
CA GLY A 105 15.03 -7.48 -1.06
C GLY A 105 13.58 -7.93 -0.83
N MET A 106 12.75 -7.96 -1.88
CA MET A 106 11.42 -8.56 -1.85
C MET A 106 11.31 -9.69 -2.86
N LYS A 107 10.40 -10.62 -2.58
CA LYS A 107 10.05 -11.75 -3.45
C LYS A 107 8.53 -11.83 -3.61
N PRO A 108 8.03 -12.46 -4.68
CA PRO A 108 6.60 -12.74 -4.80
C PRO A 108 6.09 -13.55 -3.60
N SER A 109 4.90 -13.21 -3.09
CA SER A 109 4.29 -13.92 -1.96
C SER A 109 4.00 -15.39 -2.25
N VAL A 110 3.73 -15.70 -3.52
CA VAL A 110 3.55 -17.07 -4.00
C VAL A 110 4.74 -17.39 -4.91
N PRO A 111 5.46 -18.51 -4.70
CA PRO A 111 6.59 -18.88 -5.54
C PRO A 111 6.21 -18.87 -7.03
N LYS A 112 7.08 -18.28 -7.86
CA LYS A 112 6.89 -18.11 -9.32
C LYS A 112 5.67 -17.27 -9.74
N ALA A 113 4.94 -16.64 -8.81
CA ALA A 113 3.87 -15.73 -9.18
C ALA A 113 4.44 -14.52 -9.93
N ARG A 114 3.79 -14.19 -11.04
CA ARG A 114 4.08 -13.00 -11.84
C ARG A 114 2.98 -11.96 -11.59
N PRO A 115 3.31 -10.66 -11.70
CA PRO A 115 2.29 -9.62 -11.72
C PRO A 115 1.34 -9.85 -12.90
N GLU A 116 0.04 -9.79 -12.65
CA GLU A 116 -0.95 -9.84 -13.72
C GLU A 116 -0.95 -8.52 -14.50
N PRO A 117 -1.26 -8.52 -15.80
CA PRO A 117 -1.33 -7.29 -16.58
C PRO A 117 -2.47 -6.38 -16.08
N LEU A 118 -2.17 -5.09 -15.90
CA LEU A 118 -3.20 -4.10 -15.60
C LEU A 118 -4.10 -3.91 -16.82
N GLN A 119 -5.40 -3.75 -16.59
CA GLN A 119 -6.38 -3.48 -17.63
C GLN A 119 -6.58 -1.96 -17.79
N PRO A 120 -6.84 -1.47 -19.01
CA PRO A 120 -7.06 -0.03 -19.26
C PRO A 120 -8.35 0.44 -18.57
N ASN A 121 -8.33 1.68 -18.07
CA ASN A 121 -9.47 2.36 -17.45
C ASN A 121 -10.07 1.66 -16.21
N VAL A 122 -9.34 0.73 -15.58
CA VAL A 122 -9.79 -0.01 -14.38
C VAL A 122 -9.17 0.62 -13.11
N PRO A 123 -9.97 0.84 -12.05
CA PRO A 123 -9.47 1.29 -10.76
C PRO A 123 -8.85 0.14 -9.95
N TYR A 124 -7.65 0.40 -9.43
CA TYR A 124 -6.90 -0.51 -8.58
C TYR A 124 -6.47 0.20 -7.29
N ARG A 125 -6.19 -0.59 -6.25
CA ARG A 125 -5.66 -0.11 -4.97
C ARG A 125 -4.30 -0.70 -4.74
N LEU A 126 -3.31 0.16 -4.51
CA LEU A 126 -2.01 -0.23 -3.98
C LEU A 126 -2.06 -0.20 -2.46
N LEU A 127 -1.57 -1.25 -1.83
CA LEU A 127 -1.33 -1.31 -0.39
C LEU A 127 0.15 -1.59 -0.14
N VAL A 128 0.75 -0.80 0.74
CA VAL A 128 2.15 -0.96 1.16
C VAL A 128 2.23 -1.05 2.68
N GLU A 129 3.14 -1.86 3.16
CA GLU A 129 3.43 -2.01 4.57
C GLU A 129 4.93 -1.91 4.81
N ALA A 130 5.33 -1.22 5.87
CA ALA A 130 6.70 -1.13 6.36
C ALA A 130 6.69 -1.33 7.87
N GLY A 131 6.67 -2.58 8.31
CA GLY A 131 6.51 -2.94 9.72
C GLY A 131 5.15 -2.48 10.26
N LYS A 132 5.14 -1.53 11.21
CA LYS A 132 3.90 -0.99 11.81
C LYS A 132 3.23 0.10 10.96
N ARG A 133 3.94 0.66 9.97
CA ARG A 133 3.40 1.69 9.07
C ARG A 133 2.71 1.05 7.89
N LYS A 134 1.56 1.59 7.51
CA LYS A 134 0.78 1.15 6.35
C LYS A 134 0.42 2.35 5.50
N GLY A 135 0.35 2.16 4.19
CA GLY A 135 -0.12 3.15 3.24
C GLY A 135 -1.03 2.48 2.22
N GLN A 136 -1.99 3.24 1.71
CA GLN A 136 -2.82 2.79 0.60
C GLN A 136 -3.15 3.96 -0.31
N VAL A 137 -3.27 3.68 -1.61
CA VAL A 137 -3.76 4.65 -2.58
C VAL A 137 -4.53 3.96 -3.69
N ASP A 138 -5.62 4.58 -4.10
CA ASP A 138 -6.40 4.17 -5.25
C ASP A 138 -5.87 4.90 -6.49
N PHE A 139 -5.74 4.18 -7.59
CA PHE A 139 -5.29 4.73 -8.85
C PHE A 139 -6.10 4.11 -9.99
N LYS A 140 -6.29 4.89 -11.05
CA LYS A 140 -6.96 4.44 -12.27
C LYS A 140 -5.93 4.37 -13.39
N THR A 141 -5.93 3.27 -14.13
CA THR A 141 -5.07 3.10 -15.30
C THR A 141 -5.58 3.94 -16.46
N ILE A 142 -4.67 4.37 -17.32
CA ILE A 142 -4.98 5.10 -18.54
C ILE A 142 -4.59 4.20 -19.71
N GLU A 143 -5.51 4.10 -20.67
CA GLU A 143 -5.28 3.41 -21.93
C GLU A 143 -4.15 4.09 -22.70
N ALA A 144 -3.15 3.31 -23.09
CA ALA A 144 -2.06 3.79 -23.92
C ALA A 144 -2.58 3.96 -25.34
N VAL A 145 -2.54 5.18 -25.86
CA VAL A 145 -2.79 5.41 -27.28
C VAL A 145 -1.54 4.94 -28.04
N PRO A 146 -1.62 3.93 -28.91
CA PRO A 146 -0.48 3.52 -29.71
C PRO A 146 -0.07 4.67 -30.63
N PRO A 147 1.25 4.87 -30.88
CA PRO A 147 1.68 5.84 -31.88
C PRO A 147 1.05 5.47 -33.23
N PRO A 148 0.66 6.46 -34.06
CA PRO A 148 0.13 6.18 -35.39
C PRO A 148 1.13 5.30 -36.15
N LYS A 149 0.62 4.21 -36.75
CA LYS A 149 1.44 3.36 -37.62
C LYS A 149 1.99 4.24 -38.76
N PRO A 150 3.30 4.17 -39.06
CA PRO A 150 3.87 4.83 -40.23
C PRO A 150 3.31 4.27 -41.54
#